data_AF-A0A0N1C7X2-F1
#
_entry.id   AF-A0A0N1C7X2-F1
#
_cell.length_a   1.000
_cell.length_b   1.000
_cell.length_c   1.000
_cell.angle_alpha   90.00
_cell.angle_beta   90.00
_cell.angle_gamma   90.00
#
_symmetry.space_group_name_H-M   'P 1'
#
loop_
_entity.id
_entity.type
_entity.pdbx_description
1 polymer ?
#
loop_
_entity_poly.entity_id
_entity_poly.type
_entity_poly.pdbx_seq_one_letter_code
_entity_poly.pdbx_strand_id
1 'polypeptide(L)'
;MSAALDPLRVYLDSNVFIYAVEGRTEISEALRALFDLFQRRRGFAVTSELTIAEVLAKATPTQQRDYIDLIVESDLFDLCPVTCGILVATASYR
;
A
#
# COMPACT_ATOMS: atom_id res chain seq x y z
N MET A 1 7.25 -26.25 -6.90
CA MET A 1 7.88 -25.11 -6.18
C MET A 1 7.13 -24.94 -4.88
N SER A 2 7.79 -25.21 -3.75
CA SER A 2 7.18 -25.13 -2.43
C SER A 2 6.76 -23.69 -2.16
N ALA A 3 5.46 -23.44 -2.00
CA ALA A 3 4.99 -22.21 -1.37
C ALA A 3 5.37 -22.31 0.10
N ALA A 4 6.62 -21.97 0.43
CA ALA A 4 6.93 -21.53 1.78
C ALA A 4 5.92 -20.42 2.08
N LEU A 5 5.13 -20.57 3.14
CA LEU A 5 4.28 -19.49 3.63
C LEU A 5 5.20 -18.29 3.81
N ASP A 6 5.03 -17.30 2.95
CA ASP A 6 5.76 -16.03 2.99
C ASP A 6 5.71 -15.53 4.44
N PRO A 7 6.81 -15.00 5.02
CA PRO A 7 6.77 -14.37 6.33
C PRO A 7 5.56 -13.42 6.39
N LEU A 8 4.74 -13.56 7.43
CA LEU A 8 3.42 -12.92 7.60
C LEU A 8 3.37 -11.50 7.01
N ARG A 9 2.94 -11.33 5.75
CA ARG A 9 2.90 -10.00 5.11
C ARG A 9 1.62 -9.27 5.50
N VAL A 10 1.70 -7.95 5.61
CA VAL A 10 0.54 -7.08 5.90
C VAL A 10 0.19 -6.30 4.65
N TYR A 11 -1.01 -6.53 4.14
CA TYR A 11 -1.56 -5.76 3.02
C TYR A 11 -2.16 -4.45 3.52
N LEU A 12 -1.80 -3.34 2.87
CA LEU A 12 -2.31 -2.01 3.17
C LEU A 12 -3.29 -1.56 2.08
N ASP A 13 -4.47 -1.16 2.53
CA ASP A 13 -5.52 -0.54 1.71
C ASP A 13 -5.20 0.93 1.38
N SER A 14 -5.85 1.48 0.35
CA SER A 14 -5.67 2.88 -0.08
C SER A 14 -5.89 3.90 1.03
N ASN A 15 -6.82 3.63 1.95
CA ASN A 15 -7.12 4.52 3.07
C ASN A 15 -5.88 4.84 3.93
N VAL A 16 -4.99 3.87 4.13
CA VAL A 16 -3.76 4.08 4.92
C VAL A 16 -2.90 5.19 4.31
N PHE A 17 -2.75 5.17 2.99
CA PHE A 17 -1.98 6.16 2.25
C PHE A 17 -2.70 7.51 2.17
N ILE A 18 -4.03 7.50 1.98
CA ILE A 18 -4.86 8.71 2.00
C ILE A 18 -4.66 9.46 3.32
N TYR A 19 -4.71 8.76 4.43
CA TYR A 19 -4.53 9.39 5.73
C TYR A 19 -3.11 9.90 5.97
N ALA A 20 -2.10 9.19 5.46
CA ALA A 20 -0.70 9.59 5.56
C ALA A 20 -0.41 10.87 4.74
N VAL A 21 -0.90 10.95 3.50
CA VAL A 21 -0.64 12.07 2.58
C VAL A 21 -1.54 13.27 2.87
N GLU A 22 -2.82 13.05 3.16
CA GLU A 22 -3.78 14.14 3.38
C GLU A 22 -3.80 14.66 4.83
N GLY A 23 -2.99 14.07 5.72
CA GLY A 23 -2.68 14.65 7.02
C GLY A 23 -3.82 14.58 8.03
N ARG A 24 -4.54 13.45 8.14
CA ARG A 24 -5.51 13.26 9.23
C ARG A 24 -4.78 13.07 10.56
N THR A 25 -4.85 14.10 11.39
CA THR A 25 -4.10 14.22 12.66
C THR A 25 -4.40 13.09 13.64
N GLU A 26 -5.64 12.59 13.65
CA GLU A 26 -6.18 11.59 14.58
C GLU A 26 -5.43 10.24 14.57
N ILE A 27 -4.81 9.88 13.45
CA ILE A 27 -4.10 8.60 13.28
C ILE A 27 -2.63 8.77 12.88
N SER A 28 -2.16 10.02 12.86
CA SER A 28 -0.80 10.36 12.42
C SER A 28 0.29 9.68 13.26
N GLU A 29 0.11 9.56 14.58
CA GLU A 29 1.06 8.85 15.45
C GLU A 29 1.09 7.35 15.22
N ALA A 30 -0.09 6.73 15.06
CA ALA A 30 -0.21 5.30 14.78
C ALA A 30 0.41 4.94 13.43
N LEU A 31 0.16 5.76 12.40
CA LEU A 31 0.76 5.57 11.07
C LEU A 31 2.28 5.76 11.09
N ARG A 32 2.79 6.74 11.83
CA ARG A 32 4.24 6.92 12.02
C ARG A 32 4.87 5.69 12.67
N ALA A 33 4.30 5.20 13.76
CA ALA A 33 4.79 4.00 14.43
C ALA A 33 4.75 2.76 13.52
N LEU A 34 3.71 2.66 12.68
CA LEU A 34 3.59 1.59 11.69
C LEU A 34 4.66 1.68 10.59
N PHE A 35 4.92 2.88 10.06
CA PHE A 35 5.94 3.09 9.03
C PHE A 35 7.36 2.89 9.60
N ASP A 36 7.61 3.30 10.84
CA ASP A 36 8.87 3.00 11.55
C ASP A 36 9.10 1.49 11.69
N LEU A 37 8.03 0.71 11.93
CA LEU A 37 8.11 -0.74 11.99
C LEU A 37 8.49 -1.32 10.62
N PHE A 38 7.90 -0.84 9.54
CA PHE A 38 8.20 -1.29 8.17
C PHE A 38 9.62 -0.92 7.74
N GLN A 39 10.11 0.25 8.15
CA GLN A 39 11.50 0.63 7.91
C GLN A 39 12.50 -0.33 8.57
N ARG A 40 12.15 -0.86 9.76
CA ARG A 40 12.96 -1.86 10.48
C ARG A 40 12.78 -3.29 9.95
N ARG A 41 11.70 -3.56 9.21
CA ARG A 41 11.35 -4.87 8.65
C ARG A 41 10.91 -4.76 7.20
N ARG A 42 11.88 -4.64 6.29
CA ARG A 42 11.63 -4.58 4.85
C ARG A 42 10.97 -5.87 4.34
N GLY A 43 10.12 -5.75 3.32
CA GLY A 43 9.38 -6.88 2.71
C GLY A 43 8.18 -7.38 3.53
N PHE A 44 7.84 -6.70 4.63
CA PHE A 44 6.72 -7.06 5.48
C PHE A 44 5.40 -6.37 5.07
N ALA A 45 5.50 -5.14 4.58
CA ALA A 45 4.34 -4.36 4.15
C ALA A 45 4.18 -4.44 2.63
N VAL A 46 2.96 -4.70 2.19
CA VAL A 46 2.63 -4.80 0.77
C VAL A 46 1.38 -4.01 0.44
N THR A 47 1.25 -3.57 -0.80
CA THR A 47 0.00 -3.05 -1.36
C THR A 47 -0.10 -3.48 -2.83
N SER A 48 -1.11 -3.03 -3.57
CA SER A 48 -1.28 -3.42 -4.98
C SER A 48 -1.32 -2.24 -5.95
N GLU A 49 -1.14 -2.54 -7.23
CA GLU A 49 -1.29 -1.55 -8.32
C GLU A 49 -2.69 -0.89 -8.31
N LEU A 50 -3.73 -1.57 -7.81
CA LEU A 50 -5.05 -0.98 -7.66
C LEU A 50 -5.05 0.17 -6.66
N THR A 51 -4.28 0.07 -5.58
CA THR A 51 -4.15 1.14 -4.58
C THR A 51 -3.58 2.42 -5.20
N ILE A 52 -2.63 2.31 -6.13
CA ILE A 52 -2.12 3.48 -6.88
C ILE A 52 -3.25 4.11 -7.70
N ALA A 53 -4.02 3.30 -8.45
CA ALA A 53 -5.13 3.82 -9.25
C ALA A 53 -6.19 4.53 -8.38
N GLU A 54 -6.49 3.98 -7.21
CA GLU A 54 -7.46 4.56 -6.27
C GLU A 54 -7.02 5.91 -5.70
N VAL A 55 -5.79 6.02 -5.19
CA VAL A 55 -5.32 7.26 -4.57
C VAL A 55 -5.08 8.36 -5.59
N LEU A 56 -4.63 8.02 -6.80
CA LEU A 56 -4.38 9.01 -7.85
C LEU A 56 -5.66 9.57 -8.48
N ALA A 57 -6.77 8.81 -8.47
CA ALA A 57 -8.03 9.22 -9.11
C ALA A 57 -8.59 10.56 -8.62
N LYS A 58 -8.27 10.97 -7.38
CA LYS A 58 -8.74 12.22 -6.77
C LYS A 58 -7.61 13.14 -6.30
N ALA A 59 -6.36 12.78 -6.55
CA ALA A 59 -5.21 13.51 -6.06
C ALA A 59 -4.94 14.79 -6.88
N THR A 60 -4.68 15.90 -6.19
CA THR A 60 -4.05 17.09 -6.78
C THR A 60 -2.64 16.77 -7.28
N PRO A 61 -2.04 17.57 -8.19
CA PRO A 61 -0.69 17.31 -8.68
C PRO A 61 0.37 17.17 -7.58
N THR A 62 0.27 17.94 -6.50
CA THR A 62 1.16 17.82 -5.34
C THR A 62 0.96 16.47 -4.63
N GLN A 63 -0.28 16.11 -4.33
CA GLN A 63 -0.59 14.82 -3.69
C GLN A 63 -0.19 13.62 -4.56
N GLN A 64 -0.30 13.72 -5.89
CA GLN A 64 0.15 12.67 -6.79
C GLN A 64 1.64 12.39 -6.60
N ARG A 65 2.47 13.44 -6.48
CA ARG A 65 3.89 13.28 -6.20
C ARG A 65 4.10 12.65 -4.82
N ASP A 66 3.40 13.13 -3.79
CA ASP A 66 3.51 12.58 -2.43
C ASP A 66 3.13 11.09 -2.37
N TYR A 67 2.09 10.66 -3.09
CA TYR A 67 1.71 9.25 -3.19
C TYR A 67 2.76 8.40 -3.91
N ILE A 68 3.34 8.89 -5.01
CA ILE A 68 4.39 8.16 -5.73
C ILE A 68 5.65 8.05 -4.87
N ASP A 69 6.06 9.15 -4.23
CA ASP A 69 7.23 9.17 -3.35
C ASP A 69 7.07 8.19 -2.19
N LEU A 70 5.86 8.11 -1.61
CA LEU A 70 5.55 7.21 -0.51
C LEU A 70 5.39 5.74 -0.93
N ILE A 71 4.63 5.45 -1.99
CA ILE A 71 4.25 4.06 -2.33
C ILE A 71 5.32 3.39 -3.21
N VAL A 72 5.90 4.15 -4.14
CA VAL A 72 6.75 3.60 -5.20
C VAL A 72 8.22 3.86 -4.92
N GLU A 73 8.59 5.08 -4.49
CA GLU A 73 9.99 5.48 -4.34
C GLU A 73 10.57 5.23 -2.93
N SER A 74 9.74 4.96 -1.91
CA SER A 74 10.20 4.86 -0.51
C SER A 74 10.86 3.52 -0.13
N ASP A 75 10.71 2.48 -0.96
CA ASP A 75 11.08 1.10 -0.67
C ASP A 75 10.47 0.54 0.65
N LEU A 76 9.41 1.16 1.19
CA LEU A 76 8.73 0.72 2.41
C LEU A 76 7.69 -0.38 2.14
N PHE A 77 7.16 -0.43 0.92
CA PHE A 77 6.07 -1.31 0.52
C PHE A 77 6.47 -2.11 -0.72
N ASP A 78 6.22 -3.41 -0.72
CA ASP A 78 6.27 -4.17 -1.96
C ASP A 78 4.96 -3.95 -2.73
N LEU A 79 5.07 -3.55 -3.99
CA LEU A 79 3.92 -3.41 -4.88
C LEU A 79 3.59 -4.75 -5.55
N CYS A 80 2.46 -5.34 -5.19
CA CYS A 80 1.99 -6.59 -5.77
C CYS A 80 1.27 -6.35 -7.10
N PRO A 81 1.63 -7.07 -8.18
CA PRO A 81 0.98 -6.93 -9.48
C PRO A 81 -0.45 -7.47 -9.45
N VAL A 82 -1.37 -6.77 -10.12
CA VAL A 82 -2.77 -7.21 -10.25
C VAL A 82 -3.04 -7.61 -11.68
N THR A 83 -3.04 -8.92 -11.92
CA THR A 83 -3.29 -9.48 -13.25
C THR A 83 -4.78 -9.66 -13.53
N CYS A 84 -5.16 -9.73 -14.81
CA CYS A 84 -6.53 -10.07 -15.22
C CYS A 84 -7.02 -11.39 -14.59
N GLY A 85 -6.14 -12.37 -14.44
CA GLY A 85 -6.45 -13.64 -13.76
C GLY A 85 -6.86 -13.45 -12.29
N ILE A 86 -6.16 -12.56 -11.56
CA ILE A 86 -6.52 -12.20 -10.18
C ILE A 86 -7.90 -11.54 -10.16
N LEU A 87 -8.15 -10.57 -11.04
CA LEU A 87 -9.44 -9.88 -11.12
C LEU A 87 -10.60 -10.85 -11.37
N VAL A 88 -10.46 -11.75 -12.34
CA VAL A 88 -11.47 -12.78 -12.65
C VAL A 88 -11.66 -13.74 -11.48
N ALA A 89 -10.58 -14.20 -10.83
CA ALA A 89 -10.68 -15.10 -9.68
C ALA A 89 -11.44 -14.45 -8.51
N THR A 90 -11.16 -13.17 -8.23
CA THR A 90 -11.82 -12.43 -7.15
C THR A 90 -13.31 -12.17 -7.40
N ALA A 91 -13.79 -12.23 -8.65
CA ALA A 91 -15.21 -12.06 -8.97
C ALA A 91 -16.12 -13.11 -8.27
N SER A 92 -15.54 -14.25 -7.89
CA SER A 92 -16.22 -15.34 -7.18
C SER A 92 -16.29 -15.16 -5.66
N TYR A 93 -15.59 -14.17 -5.09
CA TYR A 93 -15.54 -13.91 -3.64
C TYR A 93 -16.73 -13.07 -3.13
N ARG A 94 -17.84 -13.09 -3.86
CA ARG A 94 -19.09 -12.41 -3.47
C ARG A 94 -19.97 -13.30 -2.60
#